data_AF-A0A7C7LD22-F1
#
_entry.id   AF-A0A7C7LD22-F1
#
_cell.length_a   1.000
_cell.length_b   1.000
_cell.length_c   1.000
_cell.angle_alpha   90.00
_cell.angle_beta   90.00
_cell.angle_gamma   90.00
#
_symmetry.space_group_name_H-M   'P 1'
#
loop_
_entity.id
_entity.type
_entity.pdbx_description
1 polymer ?
#
loop_
_entity_poly.entity_id
_entity_poly.type
_entity_poly.pdbx_seq_one_letter_code
_entity_poly.pdbx_strand_id
1 'polypeptide(L)'
;MRTTLTLLLVCCCQTLFAQNDTDLTLSDLRQAELQMTALVNSHSLEMHDARNSLAVAEYDLAVFNSFGKIETAKTLALDLFLEQDALSDATEELEQLKIMYDRNNLADVTAQMVLDRAERSLLRQQISVELAQTEIAKWEQFGMIRQQREVNDAVTSAKLNLAYLEAEHVSSRFELNREIDDIKLTLAEIRAETNNE
;
A
#
# COMPACT_ATOMS: atom_id res chain seq x y z
N MET A 1 -63.82 -23.28 -45.86
CA MET A 1 -63.93 -22.93 -44.43
C MET A 1 -62.85 -23.56 -43.54
N ARG A 2 -62.31 -24.76 -43.84
CA ARG A 2 -61.18 -25.31 -43.04
C ARG A 2 -59.85 -24.56 -43.23
N THR A 3 -59.57 -24.01 -44.41
CA THR A 3 -58.33 -23.31 -44.75
C THR A 3 -58.20 -21.91 -44.13
N THR A 4 -59.32 -21.20 -43.94
CA THR A 4 -59.34 -19.86 -43.34
C THR A 4 -59.16 -19.91 -41.82
N LEU A 5 -59.66 -20.96 -41.15
CA LEU A 5 -59.48 -21.13 -39.71
C LEU A 5 -58.03 -21.52 -39.37
N THR A 6 -57.39 -22.35 -40.19
CA THR A 6 -55.95 -22.70 -40.04
C THR A 6 -55.03 -21.52 -40.29
N LEU A 7 -55.32 -20.66 -41.27
CA LEU A 7 -54.54 -19.44 -41.53
C LEU A 7 -54.63 -18.44 -40.38
N LEU A 8 -55.81 -18.29 -39.78
CA LEU A 8 -56.04 -17.39 -38.66
C LEU A 8 -55.39 -17.91 -37.36
N LEU A 9 -55.40 -19.22 -37.14
CA LEU A 9 -54.73 -19.85 -36.00
C LEU A 9 -53.20 -19.78 -36.12
N VAL A 10 -52.66 -19.98 -37.32
CA VAL A 10 -51.20 -19.87 -37.59
C VAL A 10 -50.73 -18.42 -37.39
N CYS A 11 -51.47 -17.44 -37.91
CA CYS A 11 -51.15 -16.02 -37.75
C CYS A 11 -51.25 -15.55 -36.28
N CYS A 12 -52.24 -16.04 -35.52
CA CYS A 12 -52.32 -15.79 -34.08
C CYS A 12 -51.18 -16.45 -33.28
N CYS A 13 -50.73 -17.64 -33.66
CA CYS A 13 -49.58 -18.28 -33.00
C CYS A 13 -48.26 -17.56 -33.32
N GLN A 14 -48.03 -17.16 -34.58
CA GLN A 14 -46.81 -16.44 -34.99
C GLN A 14 -46.67 -15.08 -34.28
N THR A 15 -47.76 -14.33 -34.18
CA THR A 15 -47.78 -13.05 -33.44
C THR A 15 -47.55 -13.23 -31.95
N LEU A 16 -48.11 -14.27 -31.31
CA LEU A 16 -47.87 -14.59 -29.90
C LEU A 16 -46.41 -15.03 -29.62
N PHE A 17 -45.80 -15.82 -30.51
CA PHE A 17 -44.40 -16.23 -30.37
C PHE A 17 -43.45 -15.04 -30.53
N ALA A 18 -43.66 -14.21 -31.56
CA ALA A 18 -42.81 -13.05 -31.78
C ALA A 18 -42.93 -12.00 -30.66
N GLN A 19 -44.11 -11.83 -30.08
CA GLN A 19 -44.32 -10.95 -28.93
C GLN A 19 -43.60 -11.46 -27.67
N ASN A 20 -43.61 -12.77 -27.43
CA ASN A 20 -42.85 -13.38 -26.34
C ASN A 20 -41.33 -13.23 -26.51
N ASP A 21 -40.82 -13.36 -27.74
CA ASP A 21 -39.39 -13.18 -28.05
C ASP A 21 -38.95 -11.71 -27.91
N THR A 22 -39.81 -10.75 -28.27
CA THR A 22 -39.55 -9.33 -27.99
C THR A 22 -39.53 -8.99 -26.51
N ASP A 23 -40.42 -9.59 -25.71
CA ASP A 23 -40.49 -9.33 -24.28
C ASP A 23 -39.27 -9.94 -23.55
N LEU A 24 -38.82 -11.12 -23.97
CA LEU A 24 -37.62 -11.78 -23.46
C LEU A 24 -36.36 -10.94 -23.75
N THR A 25 -36.15 -10.55 -25.01
CA THR A 25 -34.98 -9.74 -25.41
C THR A 25 -34.98 -8.35 -24.77
N LEU A 26 -36.15 -7.75 -24.53
CA LEU A 26 -36.27 -6.50 -23.78
C LEU A 26 -35.89 -6.68 -22.30
N SER A 27 -36.24 -7.82 -21.70
CA SER A 27 -35.83 -8.17 -20.34
C SER A 27 -34.32 -8.35 -20.25
N ASP A 28 -33.71 -9.06 -21.20
CA ASP A 28 -32.26 -9.28 -21.26
C ASP A 28 -31.51 -7.95 -21.43
N LEU A 29 -32.01 -7.06 -22.29
CA LEU A 29 -31.45 -5.72 -22.46
C LEU A 29 -31.47 -4.93 -21.15
N ARG A 30 -32.61 -4.92 -20.45
CA ARG A 30 -32.73 -4.23 -19.15
C ARG A 30 -31.78 -4.82 -18.11
N GLN A 31 -31.62 -6.13 -18.10
CA GLN A 31 -30.68 -6.80 -17.19
C GLN A 31 -29.24 -6.40 -17.49
N ALA A 32 -28.81 -6.40 -18.75
CA ALA A 32 -27.47 -5.99 -19.16
C ALA A 32 -27.20 -4.51 -18.85
N GLU A 33 -28.17 -3.62 -19.04
CA GLU A 33 -28.08 -2.20 -18.67
C GLU A 33 -27.95 -2.00 -17.14
N LEU A 34 -28.67 -2.79 -16.34
CA LEU A 34 -28.51 -2.80 -14.89
C LEU A 34 -27.14 -3.31 -14.47
N GLN A 35 -26.63 -4.37 -15.11
CA GLN A 35 -25.28 -4.89 -14.88
C GLN A 35 -24.24 -3.82 -15.21
N MET A 36 -24.40 -3.06 -16.30
CA MET A 36 -23.49 -1.97 -16.66
C MET A 36 -23.50 -0.87 -15.59
N THR A 37 -24.68 -0.52 -15.09
CA THR A 37 -24.81 0.48 -14.02
C THR A 37 -24.12 0.02 -12.74
N ALA A 38 -24.31 -1.24 -12.35
CA ALA A 38 -23.66 -1.83 -11.18
C ALA A 38 -22.13 -1.89 -11.36
N LEU A 39 -21.67 -2.30 -12.54
CA LEU A 39 -20.25 -2.39 -12.90
C LEU A 39 -19.57 -1.02 -12.79
N VAL A 40 -20.15 0.02 -13.40
CA VAL A 40 -19.61 1.39 -13.34
C VAL A 40 -19.53 1.90 -11.91
N ASN A 41 -20.53 1.61 -11.07
CA ASN A 41 -20.52 2.00 -9.67
C ASN A 41 -19.43 1.25 -8.87
N SER A 42 -19.26 -0.06 -9.08
CA SER A 42 -18.19 -0.85 -8.43
C SER A 42 -16.82 -0.32 -8.82
N HIS A 43 -16.59 -0.15 -10.12
CA HIS A 43 -15.35 0.39 -10.67
C HIS A 43 -15.02 1.77 -10.10
N SER A 44 -16.03 2.64 -9.95
CA SER A 44 -15.83 3.97 -9.36
C SER A 44 -15.34 3.90 -7.91
N LEU A 45 -15.84 2.96 -7.11
CA LEU A 45 -15.41 2.76 -5.72
C LEU A 45 -13.98 2.20 -5.68
N GLU A 46 -13.70 1.17 -6.47
CA GLU A 46 -12.36 0.57 -6.57
C GLU A 46 -11.31 1.59 -7.02
N MET A 47 -11.63 2.42 -8.02
CA MET A 47 -10.75 3.50 -8.48
C MET A 47 -10.52 4.56 -7.42
N HIS A 48 -11.55 4.89 -6.63
CA HIS A 48 -11.41 5.83 -5.52
C HIS A 48 -10.45 5.27 -4.45
N ASP A 49 -10.61 4.01 -4.09
CA ASP A 49 -9.77 3.36 -3.07
C ASP A 49 -8.31 3.19 -3.55
N ALA A 50 -8.11 2.85 -4.83
CA ALA A 50 -6.79 2.78 -5.44
C ALA A 50 -6.09 4.15 -5.47
N ARG A 51 -6.82 5.22 -5.82
CA ARG A 51 -6.29 6.60 -5.79
C ARG A 51 -5.93 7.05 -4.37
N ASN A 52 -6.76 6.73 -3.39
CA ASN A 52 -6.46 7.01 -1.99
C ASN A 52 -5.22 6.26 -1.51
N SER A 53 -5.10 4.98 -1.88
CA SER A 53 -3.91 4.17 -1.56
C SER A 53 -2.64 4.77 -2.15
N LEU A 54 -2.70 5.25 -3.40
CA LEU A 54 -1.59 5.96 -4.02
C LEU A 54 -1.26 7.27 -3.29
N ALA A 55 -2.28 8.07 -2.95
CA ALA A 55 -2.08 9.34 -2.25
C ALA A 55 -1.43 9.13 -0.86
N VAL A 56 -1.83 8.10 -0.13
CA VAL A 56 -1.20 7.72 1.16
C VAL A 56 0.26 7.33 0.94
N ALA A 57 0.55 6.45 -0.03
CA ALA A 57 1.93 6.03 -0.29
C ALA A 57 2.83 7.22 -0.71
N GLU A 58 2.32 8.14 -1.53
CA GLU A 58 3.04 9.34 -1.93
C GLU A 58 3.26 10.31 -0.76
N TYR A 59 2.27 10.43 0.14
CA TYR A 59 2.40 11.18 1.38
C TYR A 59 3.47 10.58 2.30
N ASP A 60 3.46 9.26 2.51
CA ASP A 60 4.45 8.57 3.35
C ASP A 60 5.87 8.73 2.80
N LEU A 61 6.03 8.63 1.48
CA LEU A 61 7.30 8.92 0.80
C LEU A 61 7.74 10.37 1.04
N ALA A 62 6.82 11.34 0.97
CA ALA A 62 7.13 12.74 1.23
C ALA A 62 7.55 12.96 2.69
N VAL A 63 6.82 12.39 3.66
CA VAL A 63 7.15 12.47 5.09
C VAL A 63 8.52 11.87 5.37
N PHE A 64 8.81 10.70 4.80
CA PHE A 64 10.13 10.07 4.97
C PHE A 64 11.25 10.94 4.40
N ASN A 65 11.05 11.53 3.22
CA ASN A 65 12.03 12.40 2.58
C ASN A 65 12.24 13.72 3.30
N SER A 66 11.18 14.33 3.83
CA SER A 66 11.24 15.64 4.50
C SER A 66 11.69 15.54 5.95
N PHE A 67 11.27 14.49 6.66
CA PHE A 67 11.44 14.39 8.12
C PHE A 67 12.10 13.08 8.53
N GLY A 68 11.59 11.94 8.07
CA GLY A 68 11.99 10.62 8.59
C GLY A 68 13.50 10.37 8.56
N LYS A 69 14.18 10.71 7.46
CA LYS A 69 15.65 10.57 7.36
C LYS A 69 16.40 11.39 8.41
N ILE A 70 16.01 12.65 8.55
CA ILE A 70 16.69 13.61 9.43
C ILE A 70 16.38 13.29 10.89
N GLU A 71 15.14 12.89 11.19
CA GLU A 71 14.70 12.51 12.54
C GLU A 71 15.46 11.29 13.05
N THR A 72 15.54 10.21 12.26
CA THR A 72 16.31 9.02 12.64
C THR A 72 17.79 9.35 12.83
N ALA A 73 18.39 10.11 11.90
CA ALA A 73 19.79 10.53 12.01
C ALA A 73 20.05 11.36 13.28
N LYS A 74 19.16 12.29 13.61
CA LYS A 74 19.27 13.10 14.84
C LYS A 74 19.10 12.29 16.10
N THR A 75 18.19 11.31 16.09
CA THR A 75 17.97 10.41 17.23
C THR A 75 19.23 9.60 17.51
N LEU A 76 19.80 8.97 16.49
CA LEU A 76 21.05 8.21 16.63
C LEU A 76 22.23 9.09 17.04
N ALA A 77 22.30 10.33 16.54
CA ALA A 77 23.33 11.29 16.95
C ALA A 77 23.19 11.70 18.42
N LEU A 78 21.96 11.86 18.91
CA LEU A 78 21.69 12.12 20.32
C LEU A 78 22.12 10.92 21.19
N ASP A 79 21.80 9.70 20.78
CA ASP A 79 22.21 8.49 21.49
C ASP A 79 23.74 8.42 21.60
N LEU A 80 24.46 8.64 20.48
CA LEU A 80 25.93 8.70 20.51
C LEU A 80 26.44 9.80 21.45
N PHE A 81 25.82 10.98 21.43
CA PHE A 81 26.22 12.08 22.30
C PHE A 81 26.08 11.73 23.79
N LEU A 82 24.96 11.09 24.17
CA LEU A 82 24.74 10.65 25.55
C LEU A 82 25.76 9.60 26.01
N GLU A 83 26.12 8.65 25.14
CA GLU A 83 27.16 7.66 25.44
C GLU A 83 28.55 8.31 25.55
N GLN A 84 28.84 9.33 24.74
CA GLN A 84 30.09 10.10 24.82
C GLN A 84 30.20 10.91 26.12
N ASP A 85 29.12 11.54 26.56
CA ASP A 85 29.06 12.22 27.86
C ASP A 85 29.31 11.23 29.00
N ALA A 86 28.64 10.07 29.00
CA ALA A 86 28.85 9.02 30.00
C ALA A 86 30.29 8.49 30.02
N LEU A 87 30.93 8.36 28.85
CA LEU A 87 32.34 8.01 28.74
C LEU A 87 33.26 9.09 29.32
N SER A 88 32.97 10.37 29.06
CA SER A 88 33.70 11.50 29.62
C SER A 88 33.64 11.50 31.14
N ASP A 89 32.44 11.34 31.72
CA ASP A 89 32.22 11.27 33.17
C ASP A 89 33.00 10.10 33.80
N ALA A 90 32.93 8.91 33.22
CA ALA A 90 33.66 7.75 33.71
C ALA A 90 35.19 7.93 33.63
N THR A 91 35.66 8.66 32.62
CA THR A 91 37.09 8.98 32.46
C THR A 91 37.54 9.96 33.55
N GLU A 92 36.77 11.01 33.78
CA GLU A 92 37.05 12.00 34.83
C GLU A 92 37.01 11.35 36.22
N GLU A 93 36.01 10.51 36.51
CA GLU A 93 35.89 9.81 37.79
C GLU A 93 37.12 8.92 38.05
N LEU A 94 37.56 8.14 37.06
CA LEU A 94 38.75 7.29 37.19
C LEU A 94 40.02 8.11 37.48
N GLU A 95 40.19 9.25 36.79
CA GLU A 95 41.34 10.13 37.01
C GLU A 95 41.32 10.74 38.41
N GLN A 96 40.15 11.18 38.89
CA GLN A 96 40.00 11.69 40.25
C GLN A 96 40.33 10.61 41.31
N LEU A 97 39.88 9.36 41.10
CA LEU A 97 40.19 8.23 41.98
C LEU A 97 41.69 7.94 42.01
N LYS A 98 42.36 7.94 40.85
CA LYS A 98 43.82 7.75 40.76
C LYS A 98 44.57 8.82 41.54
N ILE A 99 44.23 10.10 41.35
CA ILE A 99 44.82 11.22 42.09
C ILE A 99 44.62 11.08 43.60
N MET A 100 43.43 10.67 44.04
CA MET A 100 43.11 10.52 45.45
C MET A 100 43.93 9.41 46.12
N TYR A 101 44.05 8.25 45.47
CA TYR A 101 44.77 7.11 46.04
C TYR A 101 46.30 7.25 45.93
N ASP A 102 46.83 7.86 44.88
CA ASP A 102 48.27 8.15 44.73
C ASP A 102 48.77 9.11 45.83
N ARG A 103 47.99 10.15 46.17
CA ARG A 103 48.39 11.15 47.18
C ARG A 103 48.40 10.61 48.60
N ASN A 104 47.62 9.57 48.89
CA ASN A 104 47.45 9.05 50.24
C ASN A 104 48.39 7.88 50.58
N ASN A 105 49.23 7.43 49.64
CA ASN A 105 50.13 6.28 49.81
C ASN A 105 49.42 5.05 50.45
N LEU A 106 48.12 4.91 50.13
CA LEU A 106 47.24 3.88 50.65
C LEU A 106 47.49 2.62 49.82
N ALA A 107 48.52 1.86 50.20
CA ALA A 107 48.71 0.48 49.74
C ALA A 107 47.65 -0.44 50.38
N ASP A 108 46.38 -0.17 50.11
CA ASP A 108 45.23 -0.91 50.58
C ASP A 108 44.61 -1.66 49.40
N VAL A 109 44.43 -2.98 49.56
CA VAL A 109 43.74 -3.84 48.58
C VAL A 109 42.37 -3.27 48.21
N THR A 110 41.73 -2.56 49.14
CA THR A 110 40.45 -1.85 48.92
C THR A 110 40.56 -0.74 47.87
N ALA A 111 41.67 0.00 47.84
CA ALA A 111 41.91 1.06 46.85
C ALA A 111 42.04 0.46 45.44
N GLN A 112 42.80 -0.63 45.31
CA GLN A 112 42.93 -1.34 44.04
C GLN A 112 41.57 -1.86 43.54
N MET A 113 40.75 -2.44 44.42
CA MET A 113 39.41 -2.91 44.05
C MET A 113 38.49 -1.80 43.53
N VAL A 114 38.61 -0.58 44.06
CA VAL A 114 37.84 0.60 43.61
C VAL A 114 38.32 1.05 42.23
N LEU A 115 39.65 1.16 42.04
CA LEU A 115 40.24 1.51 40.74
C LEU A 115 39.86 0.48 39.66
N ASP A 116 39.98 -0.82 39.94
CA ASP A 116 39.59 -1.87 38.99
C ASP A 116 38.10 -1.79 38.62
N ARG A 117 37.23 -1.38 39.56
CA ARG A 117 35.80 -1.20 39.29
C ARG A 117 35.55 -0.01 38.37
N ALA A 118 36.23 1.11 38.62
CA ALA A 118 36.15 2.30 37.78
C ALA A 118 36.70 2.01 36.37
N GLU A 119 37.81 1.29 36.24
CA GLU A 119 38.35 0.85 34.94
C GLU A 119 37.38 -0.06 34.18
N ARG A 120 36.74 -1.01 34.86
CA ARG A 120 35.67 -1.81 34.23
C ARG A 120 34.47 -0.97 33.82
N SER A 121 34.16 0.10 34.55
CA SER A 121 33.09 1.04 34.18
C SER A 121 33.45 1.80 32.92
N LEU A 122 34.66 2.35 32.88
CA LEU A 122 35.21 3.05 31.71
C LEU A 122 35.18 2.16 30.46
N LEU A 123 35.64 0.90 30.58
CA LEU A 123 35.63 -0.05 29.48
C LEU A 123 34.21 -0.31 28.94
N ARG A 124 33.21 -0.41 29.83
CA ARG A 124 31.81 -0.57 29.40
C ARG A 124 31.30 0.65 28.64
N GLN A 125 31.68 1.86 29.06
CA GLN A 125 31.29 3.08 28.35
C GLN A 125 31.98 3.21 26.98
N GLN A 126 33.25 2.80 26.88
CA GLN A 126 33.96 2.73 25.59
C GLN A 126 33.22 1.81 24.61
N ILE A 127 32.83 0.61 25.06
CA ILE A 127 32.06 -0.34 24.24
C ILE A 127 30.70 0.26 23.86
N SER A 128 30.02 0.97 24.77
CA SER A 128 28.70 1.57 24.49
C SER A 128 28.79 2.65 23.41
N VAL A 129 29.83 3.49 23.45
CA VAL A 129 30.13 4.45 22.37
C VAL A 129 30.41 3.74 21.04
N GLU A 130 31.23 2.68 21.03
CA GLU A 130 31.51 1.91 19.81
C GLU A 130 30.25 1.29 19.20
N LEU A 131 29.34 0.78 20.04
CA LEU A 131 28.05 0.24 19.60
C LEU A 131 27.15 1.33 19.00
N ALA A 132 27.07 2.50 19.64
CA ALA A 132 26.30 3.64 19.11
C ALA A 132 26.86 4.12 17.75
N GLN A 133 28.18 4.21 17.62
CA GLN A 133 28.84 4.52 16.35
C GLN A 133 28.54 3.47 15.27
N THR A 134 28.56 2.19 15.64
CA THR A 134 28.26 1.08 14.73
C THR A 134 26.81 1.13 14.25
N GLU A 135 25.85 1.47 15.12
CA GLU A 135 24.44 1.59 14.73
C GLU A 135 24.22 2.76 13.77
N ILE A 136 24.88 3.90 13.98
CA ILE A 136 24.90 5.01 13.00
C ILE A 136 25.42 4.52 11.65
N ALA A 137 26.58 3.87 11.62
CA ALA A 137 27.18 3.38 10.38
C ALA A 137 26.26 2.37 9.66
N LYS A 138 25.64 1.45 10.40
CA LYS A 138 24.68 0.48 9.88
C LYS A 138 23.43 1.15 9.32
N TRP A 139 22.92 2.17 10.00
CA TRP A 139 21.80 2.97 9.52
C TRP A 139 22.14 3.69 8.21
N GLU A 140 23.28 4.38 8.15
CA GLU A 140 23.72 5.10 6.96
C GLU A 140 23.97 4.18 5.77
N GLN A 141 24.61 3.03 6.00
CA GLN A 141 25.00 2.12 4.93
C GLN A 141 23.82 1.27 4.42
N PHE A 142 22.92 0.85 5.30
CA PHE A 142 21.87 -0.12 4.96
C PHE A 142 20.47 0.33 5.36
N GLY A 143 20.31 0.85 6.57
CA GLY A 143 19.00 1.19 7.13
C GLY A 143 18.26 2.24 6.30
N MET A 144 18.92 3.34 5.97
CA MET A 144 18.35 4.43 5.17
C MET A 144 17.96 3.94 3.76
N ILE A 145 18.83 3.17 3.11
CA ILE A 145 18.58 2.63 1.76
C ILE A 145 17.38 1.68 1.79
N ARG A 146 17.31 0.81 2.80
CA ARG A 146 16.20 -0.11 2.99
C ARG A 146 14.89 0.65 3.18
N GLN A 147 14.82 1.59 4.11
CA GLN A 147 13.58 2.32 4.38
C GLN A 147 13.15 3.17 3.16
N GLN A 148 14.12 3.77 2.44
CA GLN A 148 13.85 4.47 1.19
C GLN A 148 13.25 3.53 0.13
N ARG A 149 13.76 2.31 0.02
CA ARG A 149 13.23 1.31 -0.91
C ARG A 149 11.81 0.92 -0.53
N GLU A 150 11.55 0.64 0.76
CA GLU A 150 10.21 0.25 1.23
C GLU A 150 9.14 1.29 0.86
N VAL A 151 9.40 2.59 1.07
CA VAL A 151 8.44 3.64 0.70
C VAL A 151 8.32 3.85 -0.81
N ASN A 152 9.42 3.68 -1.57
CA ASN A 152 9.38 3.77 -3.04
C ASN A 152 8.62 2.61 -3.67
N ASP A 153 8.81 1.39 -3.15
CA ASP A 153 8.14 0.19 -3.62
C ASP A 153 6.64 0.30 -3.35
N ALA A 154 6.22 0.84 -2.19
CA ALA A 154 4.82 1.12 -1.88
C ALA A 154 4.16 2.05 -2.92
N VAL A 155 4.81 3.17 -3.28
CA VAL A 155 4.32 4.07 -4.34
C VAL A 155 4.26 3.35 -5.69
N THR A 156 5.28 2.59 -6.02
CA THR A 156 5.35 1.86 -7.30
C THR A 156 4.23 0.83 -7.41
N SER A 157 4.03 0.03 -6.35
CA SER A 157 2.93 -0.95 -6.28
C SER A 157 1.56 -0.29 -6.37
N ALA A 158 1.34 0.85 -5.69
CA ALA A 158 0.09 1.58 -5.78
C ALA A 158 -0.17 2.13 -7.20
N LYS A 159 0.85 2.65 -7.88
CA LYS A 159 0.75 3.09 -9.29
C LYS A 159 0.43 1.95 -10.23
N LEU A 160 1.09 0.80 -10.06
CA LEU A 160 0.82 -0.39 -10.87
C LEU A 160 -0.59 -0.91 -10.65
N ASN A 161 -1.07 -0.94 -9.41
CA ASN A 161 -2.45 -1.35 -9.11
C ASN A 161 -3.48 -0.41 -9.74
N LEU A 162 -3.26 0.91 -9.65
CA LEU A 162 -4.14 1.89 -10.29
C LEU A 162 -4.19 1.69 -11.81
N ALA A 163 -3.04 1.55 -12.46
CA ALA A 163 -2.97 1.34 -13.91
C ALA A 163 -3.61 0.01 -14.34
N TYR A 164 -3.45 -1.04 -13.53
CA TYR A 164 -4.08 -2.34 -13.74
C TYR A 164 -5.61 -2.23 -13.69
N LEU A 165 -6.16 -1.61 -12.64
CA LEU A 165 -7.60 -1.39 -12.50
C LEU A 165 -8.15 -0.52 -13.63
N GLU A 166 -7.44 0.54 -14.05
CA GLU A 166 -7.85 1.36 -15.19
C GLU A 166 -7.98 0.53 -16.48
N ALA A 167 -7.00 -0.34 -16.75
CA ALA A 167 -7.03 -1.20 -17.92
C ALA A 167 -8.15 -2.27 -17.85
N GLU A 168 -8.30 -2.91 -16.68
CA GLU A 168 -9.35 -3.90 -16.42
C GLU A 168 -10.74 -3.28 -16.59
N HIS A 169 -10.96 -2.12 -15.97
CA HIS A 169 -12.26 -1.43 -16.02
C HIS A 169 -12.63 -1.00 -17.44
N VAL A 170 -11.65 -0.57 -18.24
CA VAL A 170 -11.87 -0.26 -19.67
C VAL A 170 -12.27 -1.53 -20.43
N SER A 171 -11.58 -2.66 -20.19
CA SER A 171 -11.87 -3.93 -20.84
C SER A 171 -13.28 -4.44 -20.50
N SER A 172 -13.62 -4.54 -19.22
CA SER A 172 -14.93 -5.06 -18.78
C SER A 172 -16.09 -4.18 -19.25
N ARG A 173 -15.90 -2.85 -19.27
CA ARG A 173 -16.91 -1.94 -19.84
C ARG A 173 -17.06 -2.13 -21.35
N PHE A 174 -15.97 -2.38 -22.07
CA PHE A 174 -16.03 -2.63 -23.50
C PHE A 174 -16.79 -3.92 -23.82
N GLU A 175 -16.49 -5.00 -23.10
CA GLU A 175 -17.16 -6.29 -23.25
C GLU A 175 -18.67 -6.20 -23.02
N LEU A 176 -19.09 -5.58 -21.92
CA LEU A 176 -20.52 -5.46 -21.60
C LEU A 176 -21.26 -4.48 -22.52
N ASN A 177 -20.59 -3.42 -23.00
CA ASN A 177 -21.18 -2.55 -24.03
C ASN A 177 -21.43 -3.32 -25.33
N ARG A 178 -20.49 -4.18 -25.74
CA ARG A 178 -20.65 -5.01 -26.93
C ARG A 178 -21.84 -5.96 -26.78
N GLU A 179 -21.99 -6.60 -25.62
CA GLU A 179 -23.15 -7.45 -25.33
C GLU A 179 -24.47 -6.67 -25.41
N ILE A 180 -24.53 -5.48 -24.83
CA ILE A 180 -25.70 -4.59 -24.92
C ILE A 180 -26.01 -4.23 -26.38
N ASP A 181 -24.99 -3.92 -27.19
CA ASP A 181 -25.17 -3.56 -28.60
C ASP A 181 -25.64 -4.76 -29.44
N ASP A 182 -25.14 -5.97 -29.17
CA ASP A 182 -25.60 -7.21 -29.80
C ASP A 182 -27.07 -7.49 -29.44
N ILE A 183 -27.47 -7.30 -28.17
CA ILE A 183 -28.88 -7.43 -27.74
C ILE A 183 -29.77 -6.38 -28.42
N LYS A 184 -29.30 -5.12 -28.55
CA LYS A 184 -30.05 -4.08 -29.27
C LYS A 184 -30.24 -4.41 -30.74
N LEU A 185 -29.22 -4.99 -31.37
CA LEU A 185 -29.28 -5.40 -32.77
C LEU A 185 -30.31 -6.52 -32.95
N THR A 186 -30.25 -7.59 -32.15
CA THR A 186 -31.21 -8.70 -32.21
C THR A 186 -32.64 -8.23 -31.96
N LEU A 187 -32.86 -7.34 -31.01
CA LEU A 187 -34.18 -6.75 -30.76
C LEU A 187 -34.67 -5.87 -31.91
N ALA A 188 -33.77 -5.20 -32.64
CA ALA A 188 -34.12 -4.47 -33.86
C ALA A 188 -34.49 -5.41 -35.01
N GLU A 189 -33.80 -6.55 -35.16
CA GLU A 189 -34.09 -7.57 -36.16
C GLU A 189 -35.47 -8.22 -35.93
N ILE A 190 -35.77 -8.66 -34.71
CA ILE A 190 -37.08 -9.23 -34.34
C ILE A 190 -38.22 -8.22 -34.61
N ARG A 191 -37.99 -6.93 -34.31
CA ARG A 191 -38.95 -5.85 -34.60
C ARG A 191 -39.13 -5.62 -36.10
N ALA A 192 -38.08 -5.77 -36.91
CA ALA A 192 -38.18 -5.63 -38.35
C ALA A 192 -38.94 -6.79 -38.99
N GLU A 193 -38.75 -8.01 -38.48
CA GLU A 193 -39.47 -9.21 -38.93
C GLU A 193 -40.96 -9.14 -38.60
N THR A 194 -41.31 -8.74 -37.37
CA THR A 194 -42.71 -8.56 -36.93
C THR A 194 -43.47 -7.45 -37.64
N ASN A 195 -42.78 -6.44 -38.19
CA ASN A 195 -43.41 -5.34 -38.94
C ASN A 195 -43.54 -5.62 -40.45
N ASN A 196 -42.95 -6.71 -40.96
CA ASN A 196 -42.97 -7.10 -42.38
C ASN A 196 -43.93 -8.27 -42.69
N GLU A 197 -44.57 -8.86 -41.67
CA GLU A 197 -45.67 -9.85 -41.78
C GLU A 197 -47.06 -9.18 -41.69
#